data_AF-A0A1H1PHL3-F1
#
_entry.id   AF-A0A1H1PHL3-F1
#
_cell.length_a   1.000
_cell.length_b   1.000
_cell.length_c   1.000
_cell.angle_alpha   90.00
_cell.angle_beta   90.00
_cell.angle_gamma   90.00
#
_symmetry.space_group_name_H-M   'P 1'
#
loop_
_entity.id
_entity.type
_entity.pdbx_description
1 polymer ?
#
loop_
_entity_poly.entity_id
_entity_poly.type
_entity_poly.pdbx_seq_one_letter_code
_entity_poly.pdbx_strand_id
1 'polypeptide(L)'
;MLLDHTKQGSTYKKDKQREKPVRSILKTISWRIVGTIDTIVISWFLTDEIDTALAIGSVELVTKMILYFGHERIWNLISFGK
;
A
#
# COMPACT_ATOMS: atom_id res chain seq x y z
N MET A 1 7.19 12.36 -50.40
CA MET A 1 8.64 12.50 -50.11
C MET A 1 8.78 13.92 -49.59
N LEU A 2 8.93 14.22 -48.31
CA LEU A 2 9.83 13.68 -47.30
C LEU A 2 9.22 13.87 -45.89
N LEU A 3 9.46 12.86 -45.05
CA LEU A 3 9.01 12.71 -43.68
C LEU A 3 9.89 13.56 -42.72
N ASP A 4 9.29 14.44 -41.92
CA ASP A 4 10.02 15.19 -40.87
C ASP A 4 9.90 14.48 -39.50
N HIS A 5 10.80 13.52 -39.28
CA HIS A 5 10.81 12.57 -38.15
C HIS A 5 11.66 13.02 -36.94
N THR A 6 11.98 14.30 -36.79
CA THR A 6 13.08 14.72 -35.89
C THR A 6 12.66 15.24 -34.52
N LYS A 7 11.35 15.32 -34.19
CA LYS A 7 10.89 15.96 -32.95
C LYS A 7 10.14 15.09 -31.93
N GLN A 8 10.10 13.76 -32.08
CA GLN A 8 9.44 12.87 -31.10
C GLN A 8 10.39 12.21 -30.07
N GLY A 9 11.72 12.32 -30.25
CA GLY A 9 12.70 11.59 -29.43
C GLY A 9 13.01 12.14 -28.03
N SER A 10 12.64 13.39 -27.73
CA SER A 10 13.04 14.05 -26.47
C SER A 10 12.00 13.96 -25.34
N THR A 11 10.72 13.80 -25.65
CA THR A 11 9.64 13.85 -24.63
C THR A 11 9.40 12.49 -23.97
N TYR A 12 9.72 11.37 -24.62
CA TYR A 12 9.47 10.03 -24.09
C TYR A 12 10.45 9.54 -23.02
N LYS A 13 11.58 10.19 -22.82
CA LYS A 13 12.58 9.76 -21.82
C LYS A 13 12.32 10.30 -20.40
N LYS A 14 11.38 11.24 -20.23
CA LYS A 14 11.15 11.88 -18.93
C LYS A 14 10.14 11.14 -18.02
N ASP A 15 9.34 10.23 -18.59
CA ASP A 15 8.29 9.48 -17.88
C ASP A 15 8.68 8.05 -17.49
N LYS A 16 9.97 7.70 -17.59
CA LYS A 16 10.48 6.42 -17.06
C LYS A 16 11.29 6.64 -15.78
N GLN A 17 10.83 7.52 -14.90
CA GLN A 17 11.03 7.27 -13.47
C GLN A 17 10.18 6.06 -13.11
N ARG A 18 10.68 4.86 -13.45
CA ARG A 18 10.29 3.66 -12.72
C ARG A 18 10.57 4.00 -11.26
N GLU A 19 9.53 4.26 -10.46
CA GLU A 19 9.69 4.33 -9.02
C GLU A 19 10.49 3.09 -8.64
N LYS A 20 11.70 3.29 -8.10
CA LYS A 20 12.56 2.17 -7.74
C LYS A 20 11.71 1.30 -6.80
N PRO A 21 11.59 -0.02 -7.01
CA PRO A 21 10.72 -0.88 -6.18
C PRO A 21 11.00 -0.70 -4.67
N VAL A 22 12.23 -0.33 -4.32
CA VAL A 22 12.66 0.08 -2.98
C VAL A 22 11.87 1.28 -2.42
N ARG A 23 11.58 2.31 -3.22
CA ARG A 23 10.78 3.47 -2.80
C ARG A 23 9.33 3.10 -2.52
N SER A 24 8.73 2.22 -3.33
CA SER A 24 7.35 1.76 -3.14
C SER A 24 7.21 0.84 -1.91
N ILE A 25 8.22 0.02 -1.62
CA ILE A 25 8.28 -0.79 -0.38
C ILE A 25 8.41 0.13 0.84
N LEU A 26 9.34 1.10 0.81
CA LEU A 26 9.50 2.07 1.90
C LEU A 26 8.22 2.87 2.16
N LYS A 27 7.52 3.29 1.10
CA LYS A 27 6.23 3.98 1.21
C LYS A 27 5.16 3.10 1.87
N THR A 28 5.11 1.82 1.50
CA THR A 28 4.19 0.86 2.11
C THR A 28 4.49 0.63 3.58
N ILE A 29 5.77 0.47 3.94
CA ILE A 29 6.20 0.31 5.34
C ILE A 29 5.87 1.55 6.15
N SER A 30 6.18 2.75 5.63
CA SER A 30 5.86 4.03 6.28
C SER A 30 4.36 4.14 6.54
N TRP A 31 3.53 3.86 5.53
CA TRP A 31 2.07 3.88 5.69
C TRP A 31 1.55 2.85 6.69
N ARG A 32 2.15 1.66 6.74
CA ARG A 32 1.82 0.60 7.71
C ARG A 32 2.13 1.03 9.14
N ILE A 33 3.30 1.63 9.37
CA ILE A 33 3.73 2.11 10.69
C ILE A 33 2.79 3.22 11.17
N VAL A 34 2.46 4.18 10.32
CA VAL A 34 1.53 5.27 10.67
C VAL A 34 0.16 4.71 11.07
N GLY A 35 -0.40 3.77 10.29
CA GLY A 35 -1.68 3.16 10.61
C GLY A 35 -1.68 2.39 11.93
N THR A 36 -0.63 1.62 12.22
CA THR A 36 -0.54 0.88 13.50
C THR A 36 -0.38 1.82 14.69
N ILE A 37 0.39 2.90 14.55
CA ILE A 37 0.53 3.90 15.61
C ILE A 37 -0.81 4.61 15.86
N ASP A 38 -1.54 4.99 14.81
CA ASP A 38 -2.85 5.63 14.92
C ASP A 38 -3.83 4.77 15.73
N THR A 39 -3.96 3.49 15.39
CA THR A 39 -4.82 2.55 16.12
C THR A 39 -4.41 2.39 17.57
N ILE A 40 -3.11 2.27 17.87
CA ILE A 40 -2.62 2.15 19.25
C ILE A 40 -2.91 3.43 20.04
N VAL A 41 -2.67 4.61 19.46
CA VAL A 41 -2.93 5.91 20.11
C VAL A 41 -4.42 6.09 20.38
N ILE A 42 -5.28 5.84 19.40
CA ILE A 42 -6.75 5.92 19.57
C ILE A 42 -7.23 4.95 20.64
N SER A 43 -6.75 3.70 20.59
CA SER A 43 -7.13 2.68 21.56
C SER A 43 -6.67 3.00 22.97
N TRP A 44 -5.45 3.55 23.11
CA TRP A 44 -4.93 4.00 24.39
C TRP A 44 -5.74 5.18 24.94
N PHE A 45 -6.07 6.16 24.11
CA PHE A 45 -6.88 7.32 24.52
C PHE A 45 -8.30 6.93 24.97
N LEU A 46 -8.85 5.83 24.43
CA LEU A 46 -10.17 5.32 24.77
C LEU A 46 -10.17 4.45 26.04
N THR A 47 -9.07 3.75 26.31
CA THR A 47 -9.03 2.70 27.35
C THR A 47 -8.17 3.10 28.56
N ASP A 48 -7.30 4.10 28.43
CA ASP A 48 -6.23 4.48 29.38
C ASP A 48 -5.27 3.32 29.76
N GLU A 49 -5.40 2.17 29.12
CA GLU A 49 -4.64 0.95 29.39
C GLU A 49 -3.79 0.56 28.17
N ILE A 50 -2.48 0.50 28.38
CA ILE A 50 -1.50 0.21 27.31
C ILE A 50 -1.63 -1.24 26.81
N ASP A 51 -1.92 -2.19 27.71
CA ASP A 51 -2.04 -3.61 27.36
C ASP A 51 -3.21 -3.85 26.39
N THR A 52 -4.34 -3.21 26.65
CA THR A 52 -5.52 -3.28 25.77
C THR A 52 -5.26 -2.58 24.42
N ALA A 53 -4.58 -1.44 24.42
CA ALA A 53 -4.21 -0.75 23.18
C ALA A 53 -3.27 -1.57 22.29
N LEU A 54 -2.29 -2.25 22.89
CA LEU A 54 -1.40 -3.18 22.19
C LEU A 54 -2.15 -4.40 21.66
N ALA A 55 -3.08 -4.96 22.45
CA ALA A 55 -3.92 -6.06 22.00
C ALA A 55 -4.73 -5.66 20.76
N ILE A 56 -5.38 -4.48 20.76
CA ILE A 56 -6.15 -3.98 19.62
C ILE A 56 -5.27 -3.77 18.40
N GLY A 57 -4.12 -3.11 18.55
CA GLY A 57 -3.17 -2.92 17.44
C GLY A 57 -2.67 -4.23 16.85
N SER A 58 -2.42 -5.24 17.68
CA SER A 58 -2.01 -6.58 17.23
C SER A 58 -3.12 -7.30 16.44
N VAL A 59 -4.36 -7.20 16.92
CA VAL A 59 -5.54 -7.77 16.24
C VAL A 59 -5.81 -7.07 14.91
N GLU A 60 -5.65 -5.74 14.83
CA GLU A 60 -5.80 -4.99 13.58
C GLU A 60 -4.82 -5.50 12.52
N LEU A 61 -3.55 -5.69 12.89
CA LEU A 61 -2.52 -6.20 11.99
C LEU A 61 -2.89 -7.58 11.43
N VAL A 62 -3.27 -8.52 12.31
CA VAL A 62 -3.64 -9.88 11.92
C VAL A 62 -4.91 -9.89 11.07
N THR A 63 -5.93 -9.13 11.47
CA THR A 63 -7.21 -9.03 10.75
C THR A 63 -7.01 -8.52 9.35
N LYS A 64 -6.17 -7.49 9.17
CA LYS A 64 -5.88 -6.91 7.86
C LYS A 64 -5.10 -7.87 6.96
N MET A 65 -4.23 -8.71 7.52
CA MET A 65 -3.57 -9.79 6.76
C MET A 65 -4.57 -10.85 6.30
N ILE A 66 -5.46 -11.30 7.19
CA ILE A 66 -6.49 -12.29 6.87
C ILE A 66 -7.46 -11.73 5.81
N LEU A 67 -7.92 -10.49 5.98
CA LEU A 67 -8.79 -9.81 5.02
C LEU A 67 -8.12 -9.63 3.67
N TYR A 68 -6.84 -9.24 3.62
CA TYR A 68 -6.11 -9.12 2.36
C TYR A 68 -5.99 -10.48 1.66
N PHE A 69 -5.61 -11.53 2.39
CA PHE A 69 -5.50 -12.88 1.84
C PHE A 69 -6.86 -13.40 1.35
N GLY A 70 -7.92 -13.21 2.14
CA GLY A 70 -9.29 -13.56 1.77
C GLY A 70 -9.76 -12.77 0.55
N HIS A 71 -9.50 -11.47 0.51
CA HIS A 71 -9.82 -10.61 -0.63
C HIS A 71 -9.10 -11.07 -1.90
N GLU A 72 -7.80 -11.35 -1.84
CA GLU A 72 -7.04 -11.87 -2.98
C GLU A 72 -7.55 -13.26 -3.42
N ARG A 73 -7.94 -14.11 -2.47
CA ARG A 73 -8.50 -15.44 -2.77
C ARG A 73 -9.88 -15.34 -3.42
N ILE A 74 -10.75 -14.47 -2.93
CA ILE A 74 -12.07 -14.19 -3.50
C ILE A 74 -11.89 -13.55 -4.89
N TRP A 75 -10.97 -12.60 -5.04
CA TRP A 75 -10.67 -11.96 -6.32
C TRP A 75 -10.09 -12.93 -7.35
N ASN A 76 -9.28 -13.91 -6.92
CA ASN A 76 -8.83 -14.99 -7.80
C ASN A 76 -9.94 -15.99 -8.16
N LEU A 77 -10.97 -16.12 -7.31
CA LEU A 77 -12.13 -16.98 -7.59
C LEU A 77 -13.14 -16.29 -8.52
N ILE A 78 -13.28 -14.98 -8.37
CA ILE A 78 -14.10 -14.13 -9.21
C ILE A 78 -13.24 -13.75 -10.42
N SER A 79 -13.39 -14.48 -11.53
CA SER A 79 -12.83 -14.14 -12.85
C SER A 79 -13.43 -12.82 -13.37
N PHE A 80 -13.12 -11.69 -12.74
CA PHE A 80 -13.52 -10.38 -13.23
C PHE A 80 -12.47 -9.91 -14.26
N GLY A 81 -12.74 -10.23 -15.53
CA GLY A 81 -11.93 -9.80 -16.67
C GLY A 81 -11.07 -10.92 -17.27
N LYS A 82 -11.71 -11.78 -18.07
CA LYS A 82 -11.13 -12.13 -19.38
C LYS A 82 -11.62 -11.10 -20.39
#